data_AF-A0A6I1YFP1-F1
#
_entry.id   AF-A0A6I1YFP1-F1
#
_cell.length_a   1.000
_cell.length_b   1.000
_cell.length_c   1.000
_cell.angle_alpha   90.00
_cell.angle_beta   90.00
_cell.angle_gamma   90.00
#
_symmetry.space_group_name_H-M   'P 1'
#
loop_
_entity.id
_entity.type
_entity.pdbx_description
1 polymer ?
#
loop_
_entity_poly.entity_id
_entity_poly.type
_entity_poly.pdbx_seq_one_letter_code
_entity_poly.pdbx_strand_id
1 'polypeptide(L)'
;MRLLLNATNGTLETFGLLNDGVSAALDAFTNNVYEDMDHEWLYDDSMDGVDESAVGAALGVAPMAFKAWFTPFNEGRYVHPSAADEPEGAAQ
;
A
#
# COMPACT_ATOMS: atom_id res chain seq x y z
N MET A 1 9.76 7.64 9.16
CA MET A 1 9.75 8.86 8.33
C MET A 1 9.55 10.16 9.13
N ARG A 2 8.76 10.21 10.23
CA ARG A 2 8.55 11.43 11.07
C ARG A 2 9.85 12.14 11.51
N LEU A 3 10.88 11.37 11.89
CA LEU A 3 12.18 11.90 12.28
C LEU A 3 12.84 12.71 11.13
N LEU A 4 12.74 12.21 9.90
CA LEU A 4 13.30 12.87 8.71
C LEU A 4 12.52 14.13 8.36
N LEU A 5 11.20 14.13 8.51
CA LEU A 5 10.35 15.32 8.34
C LEU A 5 10.72 16.42 9.36
N ASN A 6 10.85 16.05 10.63
CA ASN A 6 11.24 17.00 11.68
C ASN A 6 12.64 17.57 11.45
N ALA A 7 13.59 16.72 11.04
CA ALA A 7 14.95 17.16 10.69
C ALA A 7 14.97 18.09 9.47
N THR A 8 14.15 17.79 8.45
CA THR A 8 14.02 18.62 7.24
C THR A 8 13.43 19.98 7.58
N ASN A 9 12.37 20.03 8.39
CA ASN A 9 11.76 21.28 8.84
C ASN A 9 12.78 22.16 9.60
N GLY A 10 13.45 21.58 10.61
CA GLY A 10 14.46 22.31 11.38
C GLY A 10 15.65 22.79 10.54
N THR A 11 16.03 22.03 9.50
CA THR A 11 17.10 22.43 8.57
C THR A 11 16.64 23.60 7.69
N LEU A 12 15.43 23.54 7.13
CA LEU A 12 14.87 24.61 6.29
C LEU A 12 14.70 25.91 7.08
N GLU A 13 14.26 25.82 8.33
CA GLU A 13 14.17 26.97 9.23
C GLU A 13 15.55 27.57 9.53
N THR A 14 16.53 26.72 9.87
CA THR A 14 17.91 27.15 10.18
C THR A 14 18.57 27.91 9.02
N PHE A 15 18.33 27.48 7.78
CA PHE A 15 18.87 28.12 6.58
C PHE A 15 17.96 29.20 5.98
N GLY A 16 16.82 29.52 6.61
CA GLY A 16 15.88 30.54 6.12
C GLY A 16 15.21 30.18 4.78
N LEU A 17 15.11 28.89 4.47
CA LEU A 17 14.51 28.37 3.24
C LEU A 17 13.02 28.03 3.40
N LEU A 18 12.50 28.11 4.63
CA LEU A 18 11.10 27.83 4.97
C LEU A 18 10.19 29.02 4.63
N ASN A 19 10.01 29.29 3.33
CA ASN A 19 9.00 30.23 2.85
C ASN A 19 7.62 29.55 2.74
N ASP A 20 6.57 30.34 2.56
CA ASP A 20 5.18 29.86 2.48
C ASP A 20 4.98 28.75 1.44
N GLY A 21 5.64 28.85 0.28
CA GLY A 21 5.57 27.84 -0.77
C GLY A 21 6.25 26.53 -0.39
N VAL A 22 7.41 26.61 0.27
CA VAL A 22 8.14 25.44 0.77
C VAL A 22 7.39 24.80 1.94
N SER A 23 6.79 25.59 2.82
CA SER A 23 5.96 25.09 3.92
C SER A 23 4.73 24.36 3.39
N ALA A 24 4.01 24.94 2.43
CA ALA A 24 2.87 24.29 1.79
C ALA A 24 3.25 22.99 1.07
N ALA A 25 4.41 22.96 0.40
CA ALA A 25 4.91 21.75 -0.25
C ALA A 25 5.29 20.65 0.75
N LEU A 26 5.91 21.02 1.88
CA LEU A 26 6.29 20.08 2.94
C LEU A 26 5.06 19.50 3.65
N ASP A 27 4.02 20.31 3.87
CA ASP A 27 2.74 19.85 4.41
C ASP A 27 2.02 18.92 3.42
N ALA A 28 1.99 19.26 2.13
CA ALA A 28 1.43 18.38 1.11
C ALA A 28 2.16 17.03 1.05
N PHE A 29 3.50 17.03 1.11
CA PHE A 29 4.28 15.80 1.17
C PHE A 29 3.98 14.99 2.45
N THR A 30 3.86 15.68 3.60
CA THR A 30 3.51 15.03 4.87
C THR A 30 2.15 14.36 4.80
N ASN A 31 1.15 15.04 4.25
CA ASN A 31 -0.20 14.48 4.16
C ASN A 31 -0.29 13.35 3.13
N ASN A 32 0.32 13.49 1.95
CA ASN A 32 0.15 12.49 0.89
C ASN A 32 1.08 11.28 1.00
N VAL A 33 2.27 11.44 1.59
CA VAL A 33 3.31 10.38 1.60
C VAL A 33 3.56 9.83 3.01
N TYR A 34 3.32 10.63 4.05
CA TYR A 34 3.59 10.22 5.43
C TYR A 34 2.34 9.81 6.21
N GLU A 35 1.26 10.59 6.13
CA GLU A 35 -0.06 10.23 6.65
C GLU A 35 -0.86 9.59 5.51
N ASP A 36 -0.35 8.47 5.01
CA ASP A 36 -0.87 7.70 3.87
C ASP A 36 -2.38 7.91 3.65
N MET A 37 -2.72 8.82 2.73
CA MET A 37 -4.10 9.10 2.34
C MET A 37 -4.62 8.04 1.37
N ASP A 38 -3.83 7.01 1.08
CA ASP A 38 -4.24 5.84 0.33
C ASP A 38 -5.41 5.09 0.98
N HIS A 39 -5.60 5.23 2.31
CA HIS A 39 -6.79 4.71 2.99
C HIS A 39 -8.08 5.40 2.52
N GLU A 40 -8.03 6.65 2.05
CA GLU A 40 -9.19 7.31 1.44
C GLU A 40 -9.52 6.69 0.09
N TRP A 41 -8.52 6.22 -0.66
CA TRP A 41 -8.72 5.43 -1.88
C TRP A 41 -9.30 4.04 -1.58
N LEU A 42 -8.95 3.43 -0.44
CA LEU A 42 -9.56 2.17 0.02
C LEU A 42 -11.06 2.30 0.35
N TYR A 43 -11.57 3.52 0.58
CA TYR A 43 -12.98 3.79 0.90
C TYR A 43 -13.68 4.66 -0.16
N ASP A 44 -13.08 4.84 -1.34
CA ASP A 44 -13.71 5.53 -2.46
C ASP A 44 -14.72 4.58 -3.12
N ASP A 45 -16.03 4.82 -2.92
CA ASP A 45 -17.14 4.06 -3.51
C ASP A 45 -17.03 3.91 -5.05
N SER A 46 -16.30 4.78 -5.74
CA SER A 46 -16.06 4.66 -7.19
C SER A 46 -15.00 3.62 -7.57
N MET A 47 -14.18 3.21 -6.60
CA MET A 47 -13.15 2.17 -6.70
C MET A 47 -13.64 0.83 -6.15
N ASP A 48 -14.82 0.80 -5.51
CA ASP A 48 -15.52 -0.43 -5.14
C ASP A 48 -15.86 -1.28 -6.38
N GLY A 49 -15.69 -2.60 -6.29
CA GLY A 49 -15.99 -3.53 -7.38
C GLY A 49 -14.85 -3.73 -8.41
N VAL A 50 -13.71 -3.05 -8.25
CA VAL A 50 -12.50 -3.33 -9.04
C VAL A 50 -11.98 -4.75 -8.79
N ASP A 51 -12.21 -5.28 -7.59
CA ASP A 51 -11.97 -6.68 -7.20
C ASP A 51 -12.74 -7.70 -8.03
N GLU A 52 -13.90 -7.36 -8.58
CA GLU A 52 -14.69 -8.19 -9.48
C GLU A 52 -14.37 -7.92 -10.98
N SER A 53 -13.57 -6.90 -11.26
CA SER A 53 -13.20 -6.50 -12.62
C SER A 53 -11.95 -7.22 -13.13
N ALA A 54 -11.85 -7.40 -14.45
CA ALA A 54 -10.63 -7.92 -15.08
C ALA A 54 -9.40 -7.00 -14.89
N VAL A 55 -9.63 -5.72 -14.59
CA VAL A 55 -8.57 -4.72 -14.35
C VAL A 55 -7.89 -4.96 -13.01
N GLY A 56 -8.65 -5.36 -11.97
CA GLY A 56 -8.11 -5.70 -10.65
C GLY A 56 -7.09 -6.85 -10.72
N ALA A 57 -7.38 -7.88 -11.52
CA ALA A 57 -6.48 -9.02 -11.70
C ALA A 57 -5.10 -8.61 -12.29
N ALA A 58 -5.07 -7.65 -13.22
CA ALA A 58 -3.83 -7.14 -13.82
C ALA A 58 -2.98 -6.32 -12.82
N LEU A 59 -3.63 -5.70 -11.83
CA LEU A 59 -2.98 -4.96 -10.73
C LEU A 59 -2.60 -5.87 -9.55
N GLY A 60 -2.86 -7.18 -9.66
CA GLY A 60 -2.59 -8.14 -8.60
C GLY A 60 -3.60 -8.11 -7.46
N VAL A 61 -4.75 -7.45 -7.63
CA VAL A 61 -5.88 -7.47 -6.70
C VAL A 61 -6.55 -8.84 -6.77
N ALA A 62 -6.76 -9.42 -5.60
CA ALA A 62 -7.45 -10.69 -5.40
C ALA A 62 -8.96 -10.53 -5.68
N PRO A 63 -9.61 -11.44 -6.43
CA PRO A 63 -11.05 -11.43 -6.55
C PRO A 63 -11.72 -11.74 -5.21
N MET A 64 -12.58 -10.84 -4.72
CA MET A 64 -13.26 -11.00 -3.42
C MET A 64 -14.62 -11.69 -3.52
N ALA A 65 -15.07 -12.05 -4.73
CA ALA A 65 -16.30 -12.83 -4.90
C ALA A 65 -16.21 -14.15 -4.10
N PHE A 66 -17.26 -14.51 -3.38
CA PHE A 66 -17.27 -15.67 -2.47
C PHE A 66 -16.78 -16.98 -3.13
N LYS A 67 -17.10 -17.18 -4.41
CA LYS A 67 -16.65 -18.34 -5.21
C LYS A 67 -15.12 -18.42 -5.37
N ALA A 68 -14.42 -17.30 -5.25
CA ALA A 68 -12.98 -17.19 -5.47
C ALA A 68 -12.17 -17.38 -4.18
N TRP A 69 -12.80 -17.36 -3.00
CA TRP A 69 -12.09 -17.47 -1.71
C TRP A 69 -11.34 -18.79 -1.52
N PHE A 70 -11.81 -19.85 -2.20
CA PHE A 70 -11.18 -21.17 -2.18
C PHE A 70 -10.34 -21.45 -3.43
N THR A 71 -10.20 -20.46 -4.32
CA THR A 71 -9.34 -20.58 -5.50
C THR A 71 -7.96 -20.05 -5.12
N PRO A 72 -6.89 -20.85 -5.25
CA PRO A 72 -5.54 -20.38 -5.00
C PRO A 72 -5.23 -19.10 -5.79
N PHE A 73 -4.58 -18.14 -5.15
CA PHE A 73 -4.16 -16.92 -5.81
C PHE A 73 -3.14 -17.25 -6.89
N ASN A 74 -3.61 -17.31 -8.14
CA ASN A 74 -2.78 -17.37 -9.33
C ASN A 74 -1.88 -18.63 -9.33
N GLU A 75 -2.39 -19.74 -9.89
CA GLU A 75 -1.78 -21.09 -9.84
C GLU A 75 -0.30 -21.16 -10.26
N GLY A 76 0.22 -20.16 -10.99
CA GLY A 76 1.62 -20.09 -11.43
C GLY A 76 2.52 -19.13 -10.62
N ARG A 77 2.03 -18.46 -9.57
CA ARG A 77 2.87 -17.56 -8.77
C ARG A 77 3.83 -18.35 -7.89
N TYR A 78 5.06 -17.85 -7.83
CA TYR A 78 6.05 -18.34 -6.88
C TYR A 78 5.59 -18.05 -5.45
N VAL A 79 5.27 -19.11 -4.70
CA VAL A 79 5.03 -19.04 -3.26
C VAL A 79 6.34 -19.30 -2.54
N HIS A 80 6.70 -18.44 -1.59
CA HIS A 80 7.91 -18.65 -0.79
C HIS A 80 7.78 -19.96 0.01
N PRO A 81 8.83 -20.80 0.12
CA PRO A 81 8.75 -22.11 0.78
C PRO A 81 8.23 -22.11 2.22
N SER A 82 8.32 -20.97 2.93
CA SER A 82 7.75 -20.82 4.29
C SER A 82 6.23 -20.66 4.34
N ALA A 83 5.60 -20.43 3.18
CA ALA A 83 4.15 -20.27 3.00
C ALA A 83 3.58 -21.36 2.08
N ALA A 84 4.41 -22.30 1.63
CA ALA A 84 3.96 -23.53 1.01
C ALA A 84 3.44 -24.46 2.12
N ASP A 85 2.35 -25.19 1.84
CA ASP A 85 1.86 -26.22 2.76
C ASP A 85 2.97 -27.20 3.14
N GLU A 86 2.98 -27.65 4.39
CA GLU A 86 3.90 -28.70 4.82
C GLU A 86 3.69 -29.94 3.93
N PRO A 87 4.76 -30.59 3.46
CA PRO A 87 4.61 -31.79 2.64
C PRO A 87 3.82 -32.85 3.41
N GLU A 88 2.79 -33.37 2.76
CA GLU A 88 1.95 -34.47 3.22
C GLU A 88 2.84 -35.69 3.54
N GLY A 89 3.33 -35.78 4.78
CA GLY A 89 4.38 -36.74 5.13
C GLY A 89 5.17 -36.44 6.40
N ALA A 90 5.01 -35.27 7.04
CA ALA A 90 5.65 -34.96 8.31
C ALA A 90 4.88 -35.45 9.56
N ALA A 91 4.22 -36.60 9.46
CA ALA A 91 3.64 -37.30 10.61
C ALA A 91 4.08 -38.76 10.62
N GLN A 92 5.24 -39.02 11.23
CA GLN A 92 5.56 -40.28 11.91
C GLN A 92 6.38 -39.99 13.16
#